data_AF-A0A969P2G9-F1
#
_entry.id   AF-A0A969P2G9-F1
#
_cell.length_a   1.000
_cell.length_b   1.000
_cell.length_c   1.000
_cell.angle_alpha   90.00
_cell.angle_beta   90.00
_cell.angle_gamma   90.00
#
_symmetry.space_group_name_H-M   'P 1'
#
loop_
_entity.id
_entity.type
_entity.pdbx_description
1 polymer ?
#
loop_
_entity_poly.entity_id
_entity_poly.type
_entity_poly.pdbx_seq_one_letter_code
_entity_poly.pdbx_strand_id
1 'polypeptide(L)'
;MGSANGAEAGMWNLLLLAALVLSSASIYGNEPPATHFLSIGYGIALSAIGLLMLGGMLSGMQALPSIAEGGAAIGDLTALEKNPRNVIDDLTFVGKTISVSSRSVSMLAAGSALIALLGASYLSFWANQTGGDVPELFNSSIFAPLVLVGLFIGAALPMLIISLALAALPRVAASIAQPTARDPQASKAAEAEGKPTTEQAKLPADATLALRNSTSATMPVLIVLLSLAVAVPLLVDFLFGLESLGGMLGGLVVAGLLLALNQTAAGSTWEQALSYIEDGNIGGKNSSAHRAVVLSAAVGRAFQRPASEVVIALIKGIALISLIVAPIIGSLRQPGQSFGISIGIAVLVFLAAFAWSVLSKPASTGSGQLSTKKTTKR
;
A
#
# COMPACT_ATOMS: atom_id res chain seq x y z
N MET A 1 -11.43 17.06 -7.32
CA MET A 1 -10.93 17.78 -6.12
C MET A 1 -10.08 16.88 -5.24
N GLY A 2 -10.61 15.82 -4.60
CA GLY A 2 -9.79 14.93 -3.75
C GLY A 2 -8.50 14.42 -4.40
N SER A 3 -8.57 13.92 -5.64
CA SER A 3 -7.38 13.50 -6.40
C SER A 3 -6.40 14.63 -6.72
N ALA A 4 -6.88 15.87 -6.89
CA ALA A 4 -6.02 17.02 -7.15
C ALA A 4 -5.24 17.41 -5.89
N ASN A 5 -5.92 17.47 -4.74
CA ASN A 5 -5.28 17.70 -3.43
C ASN A 5 -4.27 16.60 -3.11
N GLY A 6 -4.59 15.34 -3.45
CA GLY A 6 -3.65 14.24 -3.32
C GLY A 6 -2.40 14.41 -4.16
N ALA A 7 -2.55 14.78 -5.44
CA ALA A 7 -1.43 15.02 -6.33
C ALA A 7 -0.53 16.17 -5.81
N GLU A 8 -1.12 17.27 -5.34
CA GLU A 8 -0.40 18.38 -4.75
C GLU A 8 0.35 17.98 -3.47
N ALA A 9 -0.31 17.25 -2.56
CA ALA A 9 0.34 16.75 -1.35
C ALA A 9 1.51 15.80 -1.67
N GLY A 10 1.35 14.94 -2.67
CA GLY A 10 2.42 14.07 -3.16
C GLY A 10 3.63 14.85 -3.67
N MET A 11 3.39 15.91 -4.46
CA MET A 11 4.43 16.81 -4.97
C MET A 11 5.22 17.46 -3.82
N TRP A 12 4.54 18.09 -2.86
CA TRP A 12 5.21 18.78 -1.76
C TRP A 12 6.06 17.84 -0.91
N ASN A 13 5.55 16.64 -0.60
CA ASN A 13 6.32 15.64 0.13
C ASN A 13 7.55 15.16 -0.65
N LEU A 14 7.44 14.97 -1.97
CA LEU A 14 8.60 14.58 -2.78
C LEU A 14 9.66 15.68 -2.83
N LEU A 15 9.25 16.96 -2.89
CA LEU A 15 10.16 18.10 -2.79
C LEU A 15 10.85 18.19 -1.42
N LEU A 16 10.15 17.87 -0.33
CA LEU A 16 10.77 17.77 1.01
C LEU A 16 11.84 16.67 1.04
N LEU A 17 11.58 15.53 0.41
CA LEU A 17 12.57 14.46 0.30
C LEU A 17 13.78 14.90 -0.51
N ALA A 18 13.59 15.64 -1.62
CA ALA A 18 14.68 16.22 -2.38
C ALA A 18 15.49 17.24 -1.54
N ALA A 19 14.81 18.09 -0.76
CA ALA A 19 15.47 19.03 0.15
C ALA A 19 16.30 18.32 1.23
N LEU A 20 15.82 17.19 1.76
CA LEU A 20 16.59 16.35 2.70
C LEU A 20 17.86 15.80 2.05
N VAL A 21 17.77 15.28 0.83
CA VAL A 21 18.94 14.79 0.08
C VAL A 21 19.94 15.94 -0.17
N LEU A 22 19.47 17.11 -0.61
CA LEU A 22 20.31 18.29 -0.82
C LEU A 22 20.95 18.81 0.46
N SER A 23 20.25 18.74 1.59
CA SER A 23 20.81 19.12 2.88
C SER A 23 21.95 18.19 3.28
N SER A 24 21.79 16.88 3.09
CA SER A 24 22.87 15.90 3.31
C SER A 24 24.06 16.18 2.40
N ALA A 25 23.81 16.41 1.11
CA ALA A 25 24.85 16.76 0.13
C ALA A 25 25.57 18.06 0.47
N SER A 26 24.88 19.06 1.02
CA SER A 26 25.48 20.33 1.43
C SER A 26 26.35 20.20 2.68
N ILE A 27 25.96 19.35 3.64
CA ILE A 27 26.69 19.12 4.89
C ILE A 27 27.95 18.29 4.63
N TYR A 28 27.82 17.22 3.86
CA TYR A 28 28.90 16.25 3.61
C TYR A 28 29.65 16.49 2.29
N GLY A 29 29.32 17.57 1.57
CA GLY A 29 29.83 17.87 0.23
C GLY A 29 31.34 18.14 0.14
N ASN A 30 31.97 18.46 1.27
CA ASN A 30 33.41 18.75 1.35
C ASN A 30 34.25 17.53 1.77
N GLU A 31 33.62 16.35 1.97
CA GLU A 31 34.34 15.13 2.29
C GLU A 31 35.21 14.67 1.11
N PRO A 32 36.34 13.97 1.36
CA PRO A 32 37.21 13.45 0.31
C PRO A 32 36.43 12.65 -0.75
N PRO A 33 36.81 12.70 -2.04
CA PRO A 33 36.09 12.00 -3.12
C PRO A 33 35.87 10.50 -2.85
N ALA A 34 36.79 9.87 -2.12
CA ALA A 34 36.71 8.46 -1.74
C ALA A 34 35.58 8.14 -0.75
N THR A 35 35.22 9.07 0.14
CA THR A 35 34.21 8.88 1.19
C THR A 35 32.94 9.72 0.98
N HIS A 36 33.00 10.71 0.10
CA HIS A 36 31.94 11.69 -0.18
C HIS A 36 30.56 11.06 -0.43
N PHE A 37 30.49 9.96 -1.17
CA PHE A 37 29.21 9.30 -1.42
C PHE A 37 28.64 8.61 -0.17
N LEU A 38 29.52 7.93 0.57
CA LEU A 38 29.13 7.23 1.81
C LEU A 38 28.67 8.23 2.87
N SER A 39 29.36 9.38 3.00
CA SER A 39 29.00 10.43 3.95
C SER A 39 27.65 11.08 3.59
N ILE A 40 27.38 11.35 2.31
CA ILE A 40 26.06 11.82 1.86
C ILE A 40 24.97 10.77 2.13
N GLY A 41 25.22 9.50 1.80
CA GLY A 41 24.28 8.41 2.08
C GLY A 41 24.00 8.26 3.59
N TYR A 42 25.04 8.42 4.41
CA TYR A 42 24.95 8.43 5.86
C TYR A 42 24.11 9.59 6.39
N GLY A 43 24.28 10.81 5.86
CA GLY A 43 23.44 11.96 6.24
C GLY A 43 21.96 11.78 5.85
N ILE A 44 21.67 11.11 4.72
CA ILE A 44 20.30 10.74 4.34
C ILE A 44 19.72 9.73 5.35
N ALA A 45 20.52 8.74 5.78
CA ALA A 45 20.12 7.79 6.81
C ALA A 45 19.85 8.47 8.16
N LEU A 46 20.71 9.40 8.58
CA LEU A 46 20.50 10.19 9.81
C LEU A 46 19.24 11.05 9.73
N SER A 47 18.94 11.62 8.55
CA SER A 47 17.69 12.35 8.32
C SER A 47 16.46 11.44 8.49
N ALA A 48 16.54 10.20 7.99
CA ALA A 48 15.48 9.21 8.20
C ALA A 48 15.29 8.88 9.69
N ILE A 49 16.38 8.73 10.45
CA ILE A 49 16.34 8.52 11.90
C ILE A 49 15.71 9.74 12.60
N GLY A 50 16.08 10.96 12.20
CA GLY A 50 15.51 12.20 12.73
C GLY A 50 13.99 12.28 12.55
N LEU A 51 13.49 11.91 11.37
CA LEU A 51 12.04 11.83 11.11
C LEU A 51 11.32 10.80 11.99
N LEU A 52 12.03 9.76 12.45
CA LEU A 52 11.49 8.69 13.30
C LEU A 52 11.84 8.84 14.78
N MET A 53 12.53 9.91 15.19
CA MET A 53 12.93 10.11 16.59
C MET A 53 11.70 10.10 17.53
N LEU A 54 10.56 10.56 17.03
CA LEU A 54 9.27 10.58 17.74
C LEU A 54 8.37 9.42 17.32
N GLY A 55 8.95 8.27 16.92
CA GLY A 55 8.23 7.12 16.36
C GLY A 55 7.09 6.59 17.25
N GLY A 56 7.25 6.65 18.58
CA GLY A 56 6.19 6.30 19.52
C GLY A 56 4.97 7.23 19.42
N MET A 57 5.21 8.55 19.33
CA MET A 57 4.14 9.52 19.14
C MET A 57 3.49 9.40 17.76
N LEU A 58 4.30 9.21 16.71
CA LEU A 58 3.79 8.97 15.35
C LEU A 58 2.88 7.73 15.30
N SER A 59 3.24 6.66 16.01
CA SER A 59 2.42 5.45 16.08
C SER A 59 1.11 5.71 16.82
N GLY A 60 1.15 6.46 17.92
CA GLY A 60 -0.05 6.91 18.64
C GLY A 60 -0.99 7.75 17.77
N MET A 61 -0.45 8.72 17.03
CA MET A 61 -1.18 9.57 16.08
C MET A 61 -1.86 8.74 14.97
N GLN A 62 -1.21 7.68 14.50
CA GLN A 62 -1.76 6.79 13.47
C GLN A 62 -2.85 5.86 14.01
N ALA A 63 -2.76 5.46 15.28
CA ALA A 63 -3.75 4.60 15.94
C ALA A 63 -5.03 5.35 16.33
N LEU A 64 -4.93 6.67 16.60
CA LEU A 64 -6.02 7.49 17.11
C LEU A 64 -7.34 7.37 16.33
N PRO A 65 -7.39 7.48 14.98
CA PRO A 65 -8.65 7.30 14.25
C PRO A 65 -9.27 5.92 14.46
N SER A 66 -8.47 4.86 14.46
CA SER A 66 -9.01 3.49 14.60
C SER A 66 -9.58 3.24 16.00
N ILE A 67 -8.95 3.81 17.03
CA ILE A 67 -9.43 3.74 18.41
C ILE A 67 -10.74 4.53 18.54
N ALA A 68 -10.78 5.75 18.01
CA ALA A 68 -11.97 6.59 18.05
C ALA A 68 -13.14 5.98 17.25
N GLU A 69 -12.90 5.47 16.04
CA GLU A 69 -13.88 4.75 15.22
C GLU A 69 -14.41 3.49 15.94
N GLY A 70 -13.55 2.75 16.63
CA GLY A 70 -13.96 1.60 17.44
C GLY A 70 -14.84 2.01 18.62
N GLY A 71 -14.48 3.09 19.32
CA GLY A 71 -15.28 3.67 20.40
C GLY A 71 -16.65 4.16 19.91
N ALA A 72 -16.69 4.81 18.75
CA ALA A 72 -17.92 5.22 18.07
C ALA A 72 -18.81 4.00 17.77
N ALA A 73 -18.27 2.96 17.14
CA ALA A 73 -19.03 1.76 16.80
C ALA A 73 -19.62 1.07 18.05
N ILE A 74 -18.86 0.97 19.14
CA ILE A 74 -19.36 0.45 20.42
C ILE A 74 -20.47 1.36 20.95
N GLY A 75 -20.27 2.68 20.90
CA GLY A 75 -21.27 3.66 21.33
C GLY A 75 -22.59 3.53 20.58
N ASP A 76 -22.56 3.26 19.27
CA ASP A 76 -23.76 3.02 18.47
C ASP A 76 -24.48 1.72 18.90
N LEU A 77 -23.73 0.67 19.22
CA LEU A 77 -24.28 -0.60 19.70
C LEU A 77 -24.87 -0.52 21.11
N THR A 78 -24.33 0.36 21.96
CA THR A 78 -24.78 0.55 23.34
C THR A 78 -25.76 1.72 23.51
N ALA A 79 -26.20 2.35 22.43
CA ALA A 79 -27.05 3.55 22.44
C ALA A 79 -26.48 4.68 23.34
N LEU A 80 -25.18 4.98 23.15
CA LEU A 80 -24.45 6.01 23.89
C LEU A 80 -25.14 7.39 23.75
N GLU A 81 -25.14 8.15 24.85
CA GLU A 81 -25.73 9.49 24.88
C GLU A 81 -25.07 10.46 23.88
N LYS A 82 -25.82 11.49 23.47
CA LYS A 82 -25.40 12.42 22.41
C LYS A 82 -24.13 13.20 22.74
N ASN A 83 -23.96 13.66 23.97
CA ASN A 83 -22.78 14.43 24.38
C ASN A 83 -21.47 13.63 24.25
N PRO A 84 -21.32 12.44 24.87
CA PRO A 84 -20.11 11.64 24.68
C PRO A 84 -19.96 11.14 23.24
N ARG A 85 -21.05 10.92 22.50
CA ARG A 85 -20.98 10.58 21.08
C ARG A 85 -20.35 11.69 20.24
N ASN A 86 -20.78 12.94 20.43
CA ASN A 86 -20.21 14.09 19.73
C ASN A 86 -18.71 14.24 20.00
N VAL A 87 -18.27 14.01 21.24
CA VAL A 87 -16.83 14.07 21.60
C VAL A 87 -16.02 13.02 20.84
N ILE A 88 -16.56 11.81 20.65
CA ILE A 88 -15.90 10.75 19.88
C ILE A 88 -15.86 11.10 18.39
N ASP A 89 -16.92 11.70 17.86
CA ASP A 89 -16.98 12.13 16.45
C ASP A 89 -15.95 13.26 16.18
N ASP A 90 -15.85 14.25 17.07
CA ASP A 90 -14.81 15.29 17.02
C ASP A 90 -13.40 14.69 17.07
N LEU A 91 -13.17 13.74 17.99
CA LEU A 91 -11.88 13.06 18.13
C LEU A 91 -11.53 12.23 16.88
N THR A 92 -12.54 11.61 16.25
CA THR A 92 -12.36 10.85 15.01
C THR A 92 -11.98 11.78 13.87
N PHE A 93 -12.65 12.93 13.75
CA PHE A 93 -12.34 13.93 12.72
C PHE A 93 -10.91 14.46 12.84
N VAL A 94 -10.51 14.91 14.04
CA VAL A 94 -9.14 15.38 14.33
C VAL A 94 -8.13 14.25 14.13
N GLY A 95 -8.45 13.05 14.59
CA GLY A 95 -7.62 11.86 14.45
C GLY A 95 -7.31 11.53 12.99
N LYS A 96 -8.30 11.59 12.09
CA LYS A 96 -8.10 11.36 10.65
C LYS A 96 -7.07 12.31 10.07
N THR A 97 -7.15 13.60 10.39
CA THR A 97 -6.18 14.62 9.92
C THR A 97 -4.77 14.36 10.46
N ILE A 98 -4.66 14.11 11.76
CA ILE A 98 -3.41 13.79 12.46
C ILE A 98 -2.74 12.52 11.89
N SER A 99 -3.55 11.51 11.55
CA SER A 99 -3.06 10.24 11.00
C SER A 99 -2.44 10.40 9.61
N VAL A 100 -2.96 11.29 8.76
CA VAL A 100 -2.41 11.54 7.43
C VAL A 100 -1.05 12.20 7.52
N SER A 101 -0.91 13.21 8.40
CA SER A 101 0.36 13.90 8.60
C SER A 101 1.43 12.93 9.13
N SER A 102 1.10 12.15 10.16
CA SER A 102 2.03 11.16 10.74
C SER A 102 2.38 10.01 9.77
N ARG A 103 1.45 9.56 8.93
CA ARG A 103 1.73 8.60 7.84
C ARG A 103 2.68 9.21 6.80
N SER A 104 2.49 10.47 6.42
CA SER A 104 3.35 11.15 5.46
C SER A 104 4.79 11.26 5.97
N VAL A 105 4.98 11.63 7.25
CA VAL A 105 6.30 11.63 7.91
C VAL A 105 6.92 10.23 7.89
N SER A 106 6.13 9.20 8.20
CA SER A 106 6.61 7.81 8.19
C SER A 106 7.00 7.32 6.78
N MET A 107 6.27 7.77 5.74
CA MET A 107 6.57 7.48 4.34
C MET A 107 7.82 8.21 3.87
N LEU A 108 8.02 9.48 4.27
CA LEU A 108 9.24 10.23 4.00
C LEU A 108 10.46 9.58 4.65
N ALA A 109 10.34 9.17 5.91
CA ALA A 109 11.41 8.46 6.61
C ALA A 109 11.76 7.14 5.93
N ALA A 110 10.73 6.37 5.52
CA ALA A 110 10.94 5.15 4.76
C ALA A 110 11.63 5.43 3.42
N GLY A 111 11.23 6.47 2.70
CA GLY A 111 11.85 6.89 1.45
C GLY A 111 13.31 7.25 1.61
N SER A 112 13.64 8.09 2.60
CA SER A 112 15.02 8.46 2.91
C SER A 112 15.87 7.25 3.31
N ALA A 113 15.36 6.37 4.18
CA ALA A 113 16.06 5.16 4.57
C ALA A 113 16.33 4.24 3.37
N LEU A 114 15.35 4.10 2.47
CA LEU A 114 15.51 3.31 1.25
C LEU A 114 16.60 3.91 0.35
N ILE A 115 16.58 5.23 0.10
CA ILE A 115 17.62 5.89 -0.71
C ILE A 115 19.02 5.66 -0.13
N ALA A 116 19.17 5.81 1.19
CA ALA A 116 20.44 5.54 1.87
C ALA A 116 20.87 4.07 1.74
N LEU A 117 19.94 3.12 1.92
CA LEU A 117 20.21 1.70 1.74
C LEU A 117 20.62 1.36 0.30
N LEU A 118 19.97 1.96 -0.69
CA LEU A 118 20.33 1.80 -2.10
C LEU A 118 21.76 2.25 -2.36
N GLY A 119 22.14 3.44 -1.88
CA GLY A 119 23.52 3.92 -2.01
C GLY A 119 24.54 3.01 -1.33
N ALA A 120 24.28 2.60 -0.08
CA ALA A 120 25.17 1.72 0.67
C ALA A 120 25.35 0.34 0.03
N SER A 121 24.27 -0.24 -0.49
CA SER A 121 24.28 -1.54 -1.16
C SER A 121 25.06 -1.52 -2.47
N TYR A 122 24.89 -0.45 -3.26
CA TYR A 122 25.63 -0.23 -4.49
C TYR A 122 27.14 -0.15 -4.23
N LEU A 123 27.52 0.62 -3.21
CA LEU A 123 28.91 0.78 -2.80
C LEU A 123 29.54 -0.54 -2.32
N SER A 124 28.83 -1.28 -1.47
CA SER A 124 29.32 -2.53 -0.88
C SER A 124 29.56 -3.62 -1.95
N PHE A 125 28.72 -3.66 -2.98
CA PHE A 125 28.91 -4.60 -4.09
C PHE A 125 30.16 -4.28 -4.91
N TRP A 126 30.33 -3.02 -5.31
CA TRP A 126 31.48 -2.62 -6.12
C TRP A 126 32.78 -2.77 -5.35
N ALA A 127 32.82 -2.37 -4.09
CA ALA A 127 33.98 -2.58 -3.22
C ALA A 127 34.42 -4.06 -3.16
N ASN A 128 33.46 -5.00 -3.14
CA ASN A 128 33.74 -6.44 -3.16
C ASN A 128 34.22 -6.96 -4.52
N GLN A 129 33.75 -6.39 -5.63
CA GLN A 129 34.18 -6.82 -6.97
C GLN A 129 35.56 -6.27 -7.38
N THR A 130 35.93 -5.09 -6.90
CA THR A 130 37.15 -4.39 -7.34
C THR A 130 38.29 -4.50 -6.32
N GLY A 131 38.11 -5.29 -5.26
CA GLY A 131 39.15 -5.50 -4.25
C GLY A 131 39.43 -4.26 -3.40
N GLY A 132 38.46 -3.37 -3.25
CA GLY A 132 38.57 -2.14 -2.45
C GLY A 132 38.94 -0.88 -3.24
N ASP A 133 39.39 -0.99 -4.49
CA ASP A 133 39.50 0.16 -5.39
C ASP A 133 38.11 0.49 -5.90
N VAL A 134 37.39 1.36 -5.20
CA VAL A 134 36.08 1.81 -5.64
C VAL A 134 36.26 2.56 -6.97
N PRO A 135 35.96 1.94 -8.14
CA PRO A 135 36.11 2.63 -9.42
C PRO A 135 35.17 3.81 -9.39
N GLU A 136 35.47 4.90 -10.12
CA GLU A 136 34.64 6.11 -10.23
C GLU A 136 33.15 5.78 -10.02
N LEU A 137 32.70 6.00 -8.77
CA LEU A 137 31.60 5.31 -8.08
C LEU A 137 30.20 5.53 -8.71
N PHE A 138 30.17 6.23 -9.84
CA PHE A 138 29.00 6.82 -10.46
C PHE A 138 28.98 6.73 -11.99
N ASN A 139 29.91 6.02 -12.64
CA ASN A 139 29.86 5.95 -14.10
C ASN A 139 28.70 5.07 -14.64
N SER A 140 27.90 4.47 -13.76
CA SER A 140 26.58 3.93 -14.12
C SER A 140 25.60 5.07 -14.32
N SER A 141 25.73 5.68 -15.49
CA SER A 141 24.83 6.70 -16.00
C SER A 141 23.38 6.22 -15.90
N ILE A 142 22.47 7.10 -15.46
CA ILE A 142 21.02 6.83 -15.57
C ILE A 142 20.60 6.58 -17.02
N PHE A 143 21.40 7.03 -17.99
CA PHE A 143 21.19 6.79 -19.42
C PHE A 143 21.71 5.44 -19.90
N ALA A 144 22.34 4.63 -19.04
CA ALA A 144 22.68 3.26 -19.37
C ALA A 144 21.39 2.47 -19.66
N PRO A 145 21.27 1.78 -20.81
CA PRO A 145 20.02 1.13 -21.20
C PRO A 145 19.46 0.15 -20.17
N LEU A 146 20.33 -0.63 -19.51
CA LEU A 146 19.91 -1.58 -18.47
C LEU A 146 19.40 -0.87 -17.21
N VAL A 147 20.00 0.26 -16.83
CA VAL A 147 19.52 1.09 -15.71
C VAL A 147 18.15 1.68 -16.03
N LEU A 148 17.94 2.17 -17.26
CA LEU A 148 16.63 2.66 -17.73
C LEU A 148 15.55 1.57 -17.75
N VAL A 149 15.89 0.38 -18.23
CA VAL A 149 14.97 -0.78 -18.19
C VAL A 149 14.56 -1.07 -16.76
N GLY A 150 15.54 -1.17 -15.85
CA GLY A 150 15.29 -1.28 -14.42
C GLY A 150 14.35 -0.20 -13.92
N LEU A 151 14.67 1.06 -14.17
CA LEU A 151 13.90 2.24 -13.75
C LEU A 151 12.42 2.15 -14.18
N PHE A 152 12.15 1.78 -15.43
CA PHE A 152 10.77 1.63 -15.92
C PHE A 152 10.04 0.45 -15.27
N ILE A 153 10.71 -0.69 -15.07
CA ILE A 153 10.13 -1.83 -14.33
C ILE A 153 9.78 -1.40 -12.90
N GLY A 154 10.71 -0.71 -12.24
CA GLY A 154 10.53 -0.16 -10.90
C GLY A 154 9.36 0.81 -10.79
N ALA A 155 9.24 1.74 -11.73
CA ALA A 155 8.17 2.73 -11.76
C ALA A 155 6.79 2.12 -12.08
N ALA A 156 6.74 1.05 -12.88
CA ALA A 156 5.51 0.35 -13.23
C ALA A 156 4.97 -0.52 -12.08
N LEU A 157 5.86 -1.04 -11.22
CA LEU A 157 5.52 -2.03 -10.21
C LEU A 157 4.51 -1.51 -9.14
N PRO A 158 4.63 -0.29 -8.58
CA PRO A 158 3.61 0.28 -7.70
C PRO A 158 2.23 0.37 -8.34
N MET A 159 2.15 0.70 -9.63
CA MET A 159 0.89 0.79 -10.36
C MET A 159 0.24 -0.59 -10.51
N LEU A 160 1.04 -1.63 -10.79
CA LEU A 160 0.54 -3.00 -10.84
C LEU A 160 0.01 -3.46 -9.48
N ILE A 161 0.79 -3.22 -8.42
CA ILE A 161 0.43 -3.55 -7.04
C ILE A 161 -0.93 -2.95 -6.67
N ILE A 162 -1.11 -1.67 -6.98
CA ILE A 162 -2.34 -0.94 -6.66
C ILE A 162 -3.53 -1.44 -7.44
N SER A 163 -3.33 -1.76 -8.72
CA SER A 163 -4.37 -2.31 -9.57
C SER A 163 -4.86 -3.64 -9.01
N LEU A 164 -3.94 -4.52 -8.58
CA LEU A 164 -4.28 -5.82 -7.99
C LEU A 164 -5.01 -5.67 -6.66
N ALA A 165 -4.53 -4.79 -5.79
CA ALA A 165 -5.15 -4.52 -4.49
C ALA A 165 -6.56 -3.94 -4.63
N LEU A 166 -6.74 -2.92 -5.48
CA LEU A 166 -8.03 -2.27 -5.69
C LEU A 166 -9.04 -3.18 -6.41
N ALA A 167 -8.59 -4.00 -7.38
CA ALA A 167 -9.47 -4.94 -8.09
C ALA A 167 -10.02 -6.06 -7.19
N ALA A 168 -9.36 -6.34 -6.07
CA ALA A 168 -9.83 -7.32 -5.10
C ALA A 168 -10.98 -6.82 -4.22
N LEU A 169 -11.02 -5.52 -3.93
CA LEU A 169 -11.94 -4.94 -2.95
C LEU A 169 -13.42 -5.22 -3.23
N PRO A 170 -13.93 -5.10 -4.48
CA PRO A 170 -15.35 -5.41 -4.75
C PRO A 170 -15.69 -6.87 -4.44
N ARG A 171 -14.76 -7.80 -4.69
CA ARG A 171 -14.96 -9.23 -4.41
C ARG A 171 -14.98 -9.50 -2.91
N VAL A 172 -14.06 -8.86 -2.17
CA VAL A 172 -14.03 -8.94 -0.70
C VAL A 172 -15.31 -8.34 -0.10
N ALA A 173 -15.74 -7.17 -0.57
CA ALA A 173 -16.98 -6.53 -0.14
C ALA A 173 -18.21 -7.41 -0.42
N ALA A 174 -18.29 -8.03 -1.61
CA ALA A 174 -19.36 -8.96 -1.94
C ALA A 174 -19.37 -10.19 -1.03
N SER A 175 -18.21 -10.73 -0.65
CA SER A 175 -18.11 -11.89 0.26
C SER A 175 -18.62 -11.59 1.69
N ILE A 176 -18.53 -10.33 2.11
CA ILE A 176 -19.03 -9.84 3.41
C ILE A 176 -20.54 -9.57 3.35
N ALA A 177 -21.09 -9.20 2.18
CA ALA A 177 -22.50 -8.87 2.00
C ALA A 177 -23.41 -10.10 1.80
N GLN A 178 -22.87 -11.26 1.40
CA GLN A 178 -23.65 -12.48 1.16
C GLN A 178 -24.31 -13.15 2.40
N PRO A 179 -23.85 -13.00 3.65
CA PRO A 179 -24.51 -13.57 4.84
C PRO A 179 -25.95 -13.09 5.06
N THR A 180 -26.27 -11.84 4.68
CA THR A 180 -27.60 -11.25 4.88
C THR A 180 -28.62 -11.67 3.80
N ALA A 181 -28.19 -12.36 2.74
CA ALA A 181 -29.06 -12.87 1.69
C ALA A 181 -29.62 -14.28 1.98
N ARG A 182 -29.37 -14.85 3.16
CA ARG A 182 -29.95 -16.14 3.56
C ARG A 182 -31.42 -15.97 3.96
N ASP A 183 -32.24 -16.24 2.95
CA ASP A 183 -33.62 -16.69 2.99
C ASP A 183 -34.69 -15.67 3.45
N PRO A 184 -35.25 -14.88 2.52
CA PRO A 184 -36.42 -14.05 2.77
C PRO A 184 -37.63 -14.85 3.28
N GLN A 185 -37.68 -16.16 3.10
CA GLN A 185 -38.73 -17.00 3.67
C GLN A 185 -38.47 -17.32 5.15
N ALA A 186 -37.21 -17.45 5.57
CA ALA A 186 -36.86 -17.64 6.98
C ALA A 186 -37.09 -16.38 7.82
N SER A 187 -36.86 -15.18 7.26
CA SER A 187 -37.19 -13.92 7.95
C SER A 187 -38.70 -13.71 8.06
N LYS A 188 -39.45 -14.00 6.98
CA LYS A 188 -40.93 -13.93 6.97
C LYS A 188 -41.59 -14.97 7.88
N ALA A 189 -41.02 -16.17 8.01
CA ALA A 189 -41.50 -17.20 8.92
C ALA A 189 -41.29 -16.81 10.39
N ALA A 190 -40.18 -16.13 10.72
CA ALA A 190 -39.92 -15.63 12.07
C ALA A 190 -40.86 -14.47 12.46
N GLU A 191 -41.17 -13.56 11.52
CA GLU A 191 -42.16 -12.49 11.72
C GLU A 191 -43.61 -13.01 11.85
N ALA A 192 -43.95 -14.08 11.11
CA ALA A 192 -45.29 -14.67 11.14
C ALA A 192 -45.59 -15.46 12.44
N GLU A 193 -44.57 -15.94 13.15
CA GLU A 193 -44.74 -16.70 14.40
C GLU A 193 -44.75 -15.84 15.67
N GLY A 194 -44.60 -14.51 15.57
CA GLY A 194 -44.63 -13.60 16.74
C GLY A 194 -43.54 -13.89 17.79
N LYS A 195 -42.53 -14.69 17.46
CA LYS A 195 -41.37 -14.92 18.32
C LYS A 195 -40.48 -13.68 18.25
N PRO A 196 -39.90 -13.23 19.38
CA PRO A 196 -38.90 -12.17 19.33
C PRO A 196 -37.81 -12.64 18.37
N THR A 197 -37.57 -11.87 17.32
CA THR A 197 -36.45 -12.09 16.42
C THR A 197 -35.22 -12.18 17.30
N THR A 198 -34.62 -13.36 17.35
CA THR A 198 -33.37 -13.59 18.04
C THR A 198 -32.23 -12.93 17.25
N GLU A 199 -32.38 -11.65 16.91
CA GLU A 199 -31.39 -10.84 16.19
C GLU A 199 -30.16 -10.63 17.08
N GLN A 200 -30.34 -10.49 18.40
CA GLN A 200 -29.22 -10.25 19.31
C GLN A 200 -28.37 -11.50 19.61
N ALA A 201 -28.89 -12.73 19.48
CA ALA A 201 -28.11 -13.95 19.70
C ALA A 201 -27.47 -14.54 18.43
N LYS A 202 -27.80 -14.01 17.24
CA LYS A 202 -27.23 -14.44 15.94
C LYS A 202 -26.06 -13.59 15.46
N LEU A 203 -25.88 -12.39 16.01
CA LEU A 203 -24.73 -11.51 15.74
C LEU A 203 -23.35 -12.19 15.76
N PRO A 204 -23.00 -13.07 16.74
CA PRO A 204 -21.67 -13.67 16.75
C PRO A 204 -21.45 -14.67 15.62
N ALA A 205 -22.49 -15.39 15.18
CA ALA A 205 -22.39 -16.34 14.07
C ALA A 205 -22.22 -15.63 12.72
N ASP A 206 -22.95 -14.53 12.52
CA ASP A 206 -22.91 -13.75 11.27
C ASP A 206 -21.62 -12.92 11.16
N ALA A 207 -21.14 -12.34 12.27
CA ALA A 207 -19.86 -11.64 12.31
C ALA A 207 -18.67 -12.61 12.09
N THR A 208 -18.71 -13.80 12.70
CA THR A 208 -17.68 -14.82 12.49
C THR A 208 -17.67 -15.30 11.03
N LEU A 209 -18.84 -15.46 10.40
CA LEU A 209 -18.94 -15.83 8.99
C LEU A 209 -18.41 -14.72 8.07
N ALA A 210 -18.79 -13.46 8.31
CA ALA A 210 -18.29 -12.30 7.57
C ALA A 210 -16.76 -12.17 7.68
N LEU A 211 -16.21 -12.39 8.88
CA LEU A 211 -14.77 -12.43 9.11
C LEU A 211 -14.11 -13.55 8.29
N ARG A 212 -14.59 -14.80 8.41
CA ARG A 212 -14.04 -15.94 7.65
C ARG A 212 -14.09 -15.71 6.14
N ASN A 213 -15.20 -15.19 5.63
CA ASN A 213 -15.37 -14.91 4.21
C ASN A 213 -14.41 -13.81 3.72
N SER A 214 -14.31 -12.71 4.47
CA SER A 214 -13.40 -11.61 4.13
C SER A 214 -11.93 -12.07 4.15
N THR A 215 -11.53 -12.88 5.14
CA THR A 215 -10.18 -13.46 5.19
C THR A 215 -9.93 -14.36 3.98
N SER A 216 -10.85 -15.29 3.69
CA SER A 216 -10.73 -16.21 2.55
C SER A 216 -10.66 -15.47 1.21
N ALA A 217 -11.43 -14.39 1.04
CA ALA A 217 -11.43 -13.57 -0.17
C ALA A 217 -10.16 -12.71 -0.32
N THR A 218 -9.54 -12.31 0.79
CA THR A 218 -8.35 -11.44 0.79
C THR A 218 -7.05 -12.23 0.57
N MET A 219 -6.96 -13.45 1.12
CA MET A 219 -5.74 -14.26 1.13
C MET A 219 -5.09 -14.48 -0.26
N PRO A 220 -5.84 -14.82 -1.34
CA PRO A 220 -5.23 -15.06 -2.64
C PRO A 220 -4.51 -13.84 -3.20
N VAL A 221 -5.02 -12.64 -2.94
CA VAL A 221 -4.45 -11.38 -3.44
C VAL A 221 -3.17 -11.07 -2.69
N LEU A 222 -3.14 -11.29 -1.37
CA LEU A 222 -1.93 -11.12 -0.56
C LEU A 222 -0.81 -12.06 -1.00
N ILE A 223 -1.14 -13.33 -1.31
CA ILE A 223 -0.15 -14.29 -1.83
C ILE A 223 0.45 -13.80 -3.15
N VAL A 224 -0.37 -13.29 -4.08
CA VAL A 224 0.11 -12.75 -5.35
C VAL A 224 1.03 -11.55 -5.11
N LEU A 225 0.62 -10.60 -4.26
CA LEU A 225 1.41 -9.41 -3.94
C LEU A 225 2.76 -9.74 -3.28
N LEU A 226 2.76 -10.67 -2.32
CA LEU A 226 4.00 -11.14 -1.68
C LEU A 226 4.89 -11.91 -2.65
N SER A 227 4.30 -12.71 -3.55
CA SER A 227 5.07 -13.42 -4.58
C SER A 227 5.75 -12.45 -5.55
N LEU A 228 5.10 -11.34 -5.92
CA LEU A 228 5.70 -10.26 -6.70
C LEU A 228 6.86 -9.61 -5.96
N ALA A 229 6.71 -9.38 -4.65
CA ALA A 229 7.74 -8.75 -3.82
C ALA A 229 9.07 -9.52 -3.82
N VAL A 230 8.97 -10.86 -3.88
CA VAL A 230 10.12 -11.76 -3.92
C VAL A 230 10.59 -11.96 -5.36
N ALA A 231 9.69 -12.34 -6.27
CA ALA A 231 10.08 -12.76 -7.61
C ALA A 231 10.69 -11.65 -8.45
N VAL A 232 10.13 -10.43 -8.40
CA VAL A 232 10.56 -9.33 -9.28
C VAL A 232 12.03 -8.95 -9.06
N PRO A 233 12.51 -8.65 -7.83
CA PRO A 233 13.93 -8.33 -7.65
C PRO A 233 14.86 -9.49 -8.04
N LEU A 234 14.47 -10.75 -7.78
CA LEU A 234 15.24 -11.92 -8.21
C LEU A 234 15.34 -12.00 -9.74
N LEU A 235 14.23 -11.79 -10.45
CA LEU A 235 14.19 -11.83 -11.91
C LEU A 235 14.99 -10.68 -12.51
N VAL A 236 14.89 -9.47 -11.96
CA VAL A 236 15.60 -8.30 -12.50
C VAL A 236 17.10 -8.43 -12.31
N ASP A 237 17.56 -8.78 -11.10
CA ASP A 237 18.98 -8.98 -10.85
C ASP A 237 19.54 -10.12 -11.71
N PHE A 238 18.79 -11.22 -11.86
CA PHE A 238 19.26 -12.36 -12.64
C PHE A 238 19.31 -12.11 -14.15
N LEU A 239 18.27 -11.49 -14.72
CA LEU A 239 18.15 -11.30 -16.17
C LEU A 239 18.94 -10.09 -16.67
N PHE A 240 18.96 -9.00 -15.91
CA PHE A 240 19.50 -7.71 -16.33
C PHE A 240 20.73 -7.28 -15.51
N GLY A 241 21.00 -7.94 -14.39
CA GLY A 241 22.12 -7.62 -13.52
C GLY A 241 21.82 -6.53 -12.51
N LEU A 242 22.81 -6.30 -11.65
CA LEU A 242 22.69 -5.40 -10.51
C LEU A 242 22.45 -3.93 -10.90
N GLU A 243 22.99 -3.48 -12.03
CA GLU A 243 22.76 -2.11 -12.51
C GLU A 243 21.26 -1.86 -12.77
N SER A 244 20.57 -2.83 -13.37
CA SER A 244 19.12 -2.78 -13.57
C SER A 244 18.37 -2.92 -12.26
N LEU A 245 18.89 -3.68 -11.29
CA LEU A 245 18.29 -3.78 -9.95
C LEU A 245 18.34 -2.42 -9.23
N GLY A 246 19.47 -1.70 -9.32
CA GLY A 246 19.62 -0.33 -8.81
C GLY A 246 18.64 0.64 -9.48
N GLY A 247 18.54 0.60 -10.81
CA GLY A 247 17.54 1.38 -11.57
C GLY A 247 16.11 1.09 -11.12
N MET A 248 15.75 -0.19 -10.99
CA MET A 248 14.44 -0.63 -10.52
C MET A 248 14.11 -0.10 -9.14
N LEU A 249 15.05 -0.16 -8.20
CA LEU A 249 14.82 0.35 -6.86
C LEU A 249 14.65 1.88 -6.85
N GLY A 250 15.41 2.61 -7.66
CA GLY A 250 15.22 4.05 -7.84
C GLY A 250 13.81 4.40 -8.36
N GLY A 251 13.36 3.70 -9.41
CA GLY A 251 12.04 3.90 -9.99
C GLY A 251 10.92 3.53 -9.02
N LEU A 252 11.11 2.43 -8.29
CA LEU A 252 10.19 1.93 -7.27
C LEU A 252 9.99 2.92 -6.13
N VAL A 253 11.08 3.52 -5.63
CA VAL A 253 11.02 4.53 -4.56
C VAL A 253 10.28 5.77 -5.02
N VAL A 254 10.67 6.35 -6.16
CA VAL A 254 10.08 7.62 -6.64
C VAL A 254 8.61 7.46 -6.99
N ALA A 255 8.28 6.50 -7.86
CA ALA A 255 6.89 6.29 -8.28
C ALA A 255 6.02 5.79 -7.12
N GLY A 256 6.55 4.91 -6.29
CA GLY A 256 5.85 4.30 -5.18
C GLY A 256 5.51 5.27 -4.05
N LEU A 257 6.47 6.11 -3.65
CA LEU A 257 6.22 7.15 -2.65
C LEU A 257 5.22 8.18 -3.15
N LEU A 258 5.40 8.68 -4.38
CA LEU A 258 4.50 9.68 -4.96
C LEU A 258 3.06 9.15 -5.01
N LEU A 259 2.89 7.88 -5.42
CA LEU A 259 1.59 7.22 -5.47
C LEU A 259 0.97 7.01 -4.08
N ALA A 260 1.74 6.51 -3.11
CA ALA A 260 1.25 6.25 -1.76
C ALA A 260 0.85 7.54 -1.02
N LEU A 261 1.64 8.61 -1.17
CA LEU A 261 1.35 9.92 -0.60
C LEU A 261 0.10 10.53 -1.21
N ASN A 262 0.00 10.48 -2.56
CA ASN A 262 -1.19 10.94 -3.27
C ASN A 262 -2.45 10.24 -2.78
N GLN A 263 -2.44 8.91 -2.70
CA GLN A 263 -3.61 8.15 -2.26
C GLN A 263 -3.98 8.39 -0.81
N THR A 264 -2.99 8.54 0.07
CA THR A 264 -3.23 8.81 1.49
C THR A 264 -3.94 10.16 1.66
N ALA A 265 -3.47 11.21 0.97
CA ALA A 265 -4.05 12.54 1.03
C ALA A 265 -5.40 12.63 0.30
N ALA A 266 -5.52 12.05 -0.90
CA ALA A 266 -6.77 12.04 -1.67
C ALA A 266 -7.87 11.27 -0.91
N GLY A 267 -7.52 10.08 -0.40
CA GLY A 267 -8.42 9.23 0.38
C GLY A 267 -8.99 9.94 1.60
N SER A 268 -8.11 10.58 2.36
CA SER A 268 -8.53 11.34 3.54
C SER A 268 -9.39 12.55 3.20
N THR A 269 -9.09 13.25 2.09
CA THR A 269 -9.89 14.40 1.67
C THR A 269 -11.35 13.99 1.41
N TRP A 270 -11.57 12.84 0.75
CA TRP A 270 -12.93 12.33 0.52
C TRP A 270 -13.63 11.86 1.80
N GLU A 271 -12.91 11.22 2.71
CA GLU A 271 -13.49 10.81 4.00
C GLU A 271 -13.85 12.01 4.88
N GLN A 272 -12.97 13.01 4.97
CA GLN A 272 -13.21 14.22 5.76
C GLN A 272 -14.36 15.05 5.18
N ALA A 273 -14.51 15.08 3.86
CA ALA A 273 -15.67 15.72 3.22
C ALA A 273 -16.99 15.05 3.62
N LEU A 274 -17.01 13.71 3.76
CA LEU A 274 -18.19 13.01 4.27
C LEU A 274 -18.47 13.41 5.72
N SER A 275 -17.48 13.30 6.61
CA SER A 275 -17.65 13.66 8.03
C SER A 275 -18.13 15.11 8.20
N TYR A 276 -17.54 16.05 7.45
CA TYR A 276 -17.95 17.46 7.47
C TYR A 276 -19.43 17.67 7.09
N ILE A 277 -19.95 16.88 6.15
CA ILE A 277 -21.38 16.90 5.78
C ILE A 277 -22.23 16.25 6.86
N GLU A 278 -21.78 15.13 7.43
CA GLU A 278 -22.48 14.40 8.48
C GLU A 278 -22.68 15.23 9.76
N ASP A 279 -21.75 16.14 10.05
CA ASP A 279 -21.81 17.10 11.16
C ASP A 279 -22.84 18.22 10.95
N GLY A 280 -23.49 18.28 9.77
CA GLY A 280 -24.57 19.21 9.49
C GLY A 280 -24.16 20.49 8.74
N ASN A 281 -22.87 20.67 8.45
CA ASN A 281 -22.37 21.89 7.80
C ASN A 281 -22.93 22.09 6.38
N ILE A 282 -23.30 21.01 5.69
CA ILE A 282 -23.90 21.05 4.35
C ILE A 282 -25.09 20.08 4.29
N GLY A 283 -26.14 20.40 5.05
CA GLY A 283 -27.42 19.69 4.99
C GLY A 283 -27.51 18.38 5.79
N GLY A 284 -26.40 17.86 6.32
CA GLY A 284 -26.42 16.73 7.25
C GLY A 284 -26.56 15.37 6.57
N LYS A 285 -26.62 14.32 7.42
CA LYS A 285 -26.90 12.93 7.00
C LYS A 285 -28.18 12.84 6.18
N ASN A 286 -28.19 11.96 5.18
CA ASN A 286 -29.31 11.72 4.24
C ASN A 286 -29.68 12.87 3.30
N SER A 287 -28.97 14.01 3.34
CA SER A 287 -29.12 15.09 2.37
C SER A 287 -28.70 14.68 0.95
N SER A 288 -29.01 15.53 -0.03
CA SER A 288 -28.48 15.38 -1.40
C SER A 288 -26.94 15.41 -1.42
N ALA A 289 -26.33 16.30 -0.63
CA ALA A 289 -24.88 16.40 -0.48
C ALA A 289 -24.28 15.12 0.12
N HIS A 290 -24.89 14.57 1.17
CA HIS A 290 -24.47 13.31 1.78
C HIS A 290 -24.49 12.17 0.77
N ARG A 291 -25.61 11.99 0.06
CA ARG A 291 -25.73 10.95 -0.98
C ARG A 291 -24.70 11.10 -2.11
N ALA A 292 -24.32 12.32 -2.46
CA ALA A 292 -23.31 12.57 -3.48
C ALA A 292 -21.88 12.18 -3.02
N VAL A 293 -21.56 12.33 -1.73
CA VAL A 293 -20.18 12.16 -1.23
C VAL A 293 -19.94 10.75 -0.66
N VAL A 294 -20.95 10.03 -0.19
CA VAL A 294 -20.82 8.67 0.39
C VAL A 294 -20.04 7.72 -0.53
N LEU A 295 -20.33 7.72 -1.83
CA LEU A 295 -19.62 6.86 -2.78
C LEU A 295 -18.13 7.24 -2.88
N SER A 296 -17.83 8.54 -2.90
CA SER A 296 -16.44 9.02 -2.96
C SER A 296 -15.66 8.70 -1.69
N ALA A 297 -16.30 8.73 -0.51
CA ALA A 297 -15.69 8.32 0.74
C ALA A 297 -15.43 6.81 0.81
N ALA A 298 -16.27 5.98 0.15
CA ALA A 298 -15.98 4.55 0.00
C ALA A 298 -14.73 4.31 -0.88
N VAL A 299 -14.59 5.08 -1.97
CA VAL A 299 -13.35 5.08 -2.77
C VAL A 299 -12.16 5.61 -1.96
N GLY A 300 -12.37 6.63 -1.13
CA GLY A 300 -11.32 7.20 -0.28
C GLY A 300 -10.79 6.21 0.75
N ARG A 301 -11.67 5.44 1.39
CA ARG A 301 -11.30 4.34 2.28
C ARG A 301 -10.40 3.31 1.59
N ALA A 302 -10.71 2.97 0.34
CA ALA A 302 -9.90 2.06 -0.46
C ALA A 302 -8.51 2.64 -0.79
N PHE A 303 -8.43 3.95 -1.04
CA PHE A 303 -7.17 4.62 -1.37
C PHE A 303 -6.28 4.80 -0.13
N GLN A 304 -6.84 5.28 0.98
CA GLN A 304 -6.08 5.66 2.18
C GLN A 304 -5.52 4.46 2.95
N ARG A 305 -6.21 3.32 2.93
CA ARG A 305 -5.82 2.14 3.71
C ARG A 305 -5.23 1.04 2.81
N PRO A 306 -6.02 0.20 2.11
CA PRO A 306 -5.46 -0.97 1.44
C PRO A 306 -4.53 -0.61 0.27
N ALA A 307 -4.76 0.48 -0.46
CA ALA A 307 -3.91 0.82 -1.60
C ALA A 307 -2.56 1.42 -1.18
N SER A 308 -2.55 2.51 -0.41
CA SER A 308 -1.30 3.18 -0.01
C SER A 308 -0.46 2.36 0.97
N GLU A 309 -1.09 1.64 1.90
CA GLU A 309 -0.36 0.82 2.89
C GLU A 309 0.32 -0.38 2.22
N VAL A 310 -0.35 -1.05 1.27
CA VAL A 310 0.23 -2.16 0.51
C VAL A 310 1.41 -1.71 -0.34
N VAL A 311 1.30 -0.57 -1.02
CA VAL A 311 2.39 -0.04 -1.85
C VAL A 311 3.64 0.19 -1.01
N ILE A 312 3.52 0.88 0.13
CA ILE A 312 4.67 1.14 1.01
C ILE A 312 5.24 -0.15 1.61
N ALA A 313 4.39 -1.07 2.04
CA ALA A 313 4.84 -2.35 2.59
C ALA A 313 5.64 -3.16 1.55
N LEU A 314 5.16 -3.22 0.30
CA LEU A 314 5.83 -3.97 -0.76
C LEU A 314 7.10 -3.28 -1.24
N ILE A 315 7.15 -1.94 -1.31
CA ILE A 315 8.40 -1.22 -1.63
C ILE A 315 9.49 -1.57 -0.62
N LYS A 316 9.16 -1.53 0.68
CA LYS A 316 10.09 -1.92 1.75
C LYS A 316 10.52 -3.37 1.62
N GLY A 317 9.58 -4.27 1.34
CA GLY A 317 9.84 -5.69 1.12
C GLY A 317 10.79 -5.95 -0.06
N ILE A 318 10.49 -5.38 -1.23
CA ILE A 318 11.29 -5.53 -2.46
C ILE A 318 12.70 -4.99 -2.25
N ALA A 319 12.83 -3.83 -1.61
CA ALA A 319 14.14 -3.24 -1.34
C ALA A 319 14.98 -4.09 -0.37
N LEU A 320 14.36 -4.61 0.70
CA LEU A 320 15.04 -5.51 1.63
C LEU A 320 15.47 -6.81 0.95
N ILE A 321 14.61 -7.40 0.13
CA ILE A 321 14.93 -8.62 -0.63
C ILE A 321 16.05 -8.34 -1.62
N SER A 322 16.00 -7.22 -2.33
CA SER A 322 17.05 -6.82 -3.27
C SER A 322 18.41 -6.68 -2.58
N LEU A 323 18.43 -6.10 -1.37
CA LEU A 323 19.64 -5.98 -0.56
C LEU A 323 20.24 -7.33 -0.17
N ILE A 324 19.39 -8.32 0.15
CA ILE A 324 19.82 -9.67 0.52
C ILE A 324 20.29 -10.46 -0.72
N VAL A 325 19.61 -10.30 -1.85
CA VAL A 325 19.84 -11.05 -3.09
C VAL A 325 21.11 -10.58 -3.80
N ALA A 326 21.37 -9.28 -3.84
CA ALA A 326 22.50 -8.67 -4.53
C ALA A 326 23.87 -9.33 -4.22
N PRO A 327 24.30 -9.51 -2.95
CA PRO A 327 25.58 -10.15 -2.65
C PRO A 327 25.58 -11.66 -2.99
N ILE A 328 24.44 -12.34 -2.86
CA ILE A 328 24.32 -13.77 -3.16
C ILE A 328 24.49 -14.02 -4.65
N ILE A 329 23.75 -13.31 -5.49
CA ILE A 329 23.86 -13.44 -6.95
C ILE A 329 25.23 -12.96 -7.44
N GLY A 330 25.75 -11.87 -6.86
CA GLY A 330 27.12 -11.41 -7.11
C GLY A 330 28.17 -12.49 -6.87
N SER A 331 28.06 -13.25 -5.77
CA SER A 331 28.99 -14.35 -5.45
C SER A 331 28.87 -15.57 -6.37
N LEU A 332 27.67 -15.80 -6.94
CA LEU A 332 27.41 -16.91 -7.86
C LEU A 332 27.81 -16.59 -9.31
N ARG A 333 27.99 -15.31 -9.64
CA ARG A 333 28.29 -14.84 -10.99
C ARG A 333 29.79 -14.95 -11.29
N GLN A 334 30.23 -16.10 -11.79
CA GLN A 334 31.58 -16.23 -12.36
C GLN A 334 31.64 -15.65 -13.78
N PRO A 335 32.72 -14.91 -14.13
CA PRO A 335 32.89 -14.37 -15.48
C PRO A 335 33.04 -15.50 -16.51
N GLY A 336 32.11 -15.59 -17.47
CA GLY A 336 32.24 -16.44 -18.67
C GLY A 336 31.33 -17.67 -18.78
N GLN A 337 30.44 -17.97 -17.82
CA GLN A 337 29.46 -19.06 -17.99
C GLN A 337 28.08 -18.56 -18.44
N SER A 338 27.59 -19.09 -19.56
CA SER A 338 26.23 -18.93 -20.07
C SER A 338 25.24 -19.71 -19.19
N PHE A 339 24.87 -19.11 -18.06
CA PHE A 339 23.93 -19.64 -17.07
C PHE A 339 22.44 -19.61 -17.52
N GLY A 340 22.17 -19.21 -18.77
CA GLY A 340 20.82 -18.89 -19.26
C GLY A 340 19.82 -20.05 -19.30
N ILE A 341 20.28 -21.31 -19.31
CA ILE A 341 19.39 -22.48 -19.51
C ILE A 341 18.87 -23.04 -18.17
N SER A 342 19.72 -23.15 -17.14
CA SER A 342 19.34 -23.68 -15.83
C SER A 342 18.41 -22.74 -15.05
N ILE A 343 18.56 -21.43 -15.19
CA ILE A 343 17.62 -20.46 -14.62
C ILE A 343 16.39 -20.23 -15.50
N GLY A 344 16.49 -20.36 -16.83
CA GLY A 344 15.31 -20.40 -17.70
C GLY A 344 14.31 -21.47 -17.26
N ILE A 345 14.82 -22.63 -16.80
CA ILE A 345 14.01 -23.71 -16.22
C ILE A 345 13.42 -23.32 -14.86
N ALA A 346 14.20 -22.72 -13.95
CA ALA A 346 13.70 -22.30 -12.64
C ALA A 346 12.62 -21.20 -12.76
N VAL A 347 12.80 -20.25 -13.68
CA VAL A 347 11.84 -19.18 -13.99
C VAL A 347 10.62 -19.74 -14.73
N LEU A 348 10.77 -20.71 -15.62
CA LEU A 348 9.64 -21.41 -16.25
C LEU A 348 8.82 -22.22 -15.24
N VAL A 349 9.47 -22.90 -14.30
CA VAL A 349 8.80 -23.61 -13.20
C VAL A 349 8.07 -22.62 -12.30
N PHE A 350 8.66 -21.47 -12.01
CA PHE A 350 8.02 -20.42 -11.22
C PHE A 350 6.86 -19.75 -11.97
N LEU A 351 7.01 -19.43 -13.26
CA LEU A 351 5.95 -18.90 -14.11
C LEU A 351 4.82 -19.91 -14.31
N ALA A 352 5.14 -21.21 -14.38
CA ALA A 352 4.14 -22.29 -14.43
C ALA A 352 3.38 -22.40 -13.09
N ALA A 353 4.07 -22.28 -11.95
CA ALA A 353 3.44 -22.24 -10.63
C ALA A 353 2.60 -20.96 -10.43
N PHE A 354 3.05 -19.82 -10.94
CA PHE A 354 2.35 -18.55 -10.93
C PHE A 354 1.11 -18.58 -11.83
N ALA A 355 1.25 -19.09 -13.06
CA ALA A 355 0.14 -19.31 -13.99
C ALA A 355 -0.86 -20.29 -13.39
N TRP A 356 -0.41 -21.39 -12.79
CA TRP A 356 -1.27 -22.32 -12.05
C TRP A 356 -2.03 -21.59 -10.94
N SER A 357 -1.38 -20.78 -10.10
CA SER A 357 -2.01 -20.02 -9.02
C SER A 357 -3.05 -19.00 -9.52
N VAL A 358 -2.79 -18.34 -10.65
CA VAL A 358 -3.70 -17.36 -11.27
C VAL A 358 -4.89 -18.04 -11.97
N LEU A 359 -4.66 -19.20 -12.60
CA LEU A 359 -5.63 -19.95 -13.40
C LEU A 359 -6.47 -20.93 -12.58
N SER A 360 -5.97 -21.44 -11.45
CA SER A 360 -6.70 -22.36 -10.56
C SER A 360 -7.76 -21.67 -9.68
N LYS A 361 -8.17 -20.45 -10.06
CA LYS A 361 -9.44 -19.89 -9.58
C LYS A 361 -10.57 -20.85 -9.93
N PRO A 362 -11.36 -21.35 -8.97
CA PRO A 362 -12.65 -21.93 -9.33
C PRO A 362 -13.45 -20.84 -10.05
N ALA A 363 -13.88 -21.14 -11.27
CA ALA A 363 -14.81 -20.31 -12.01
C ALA A 363 -16.02 -20.08 -11.11
N SER A 364 -16.24 -18.83 -10.69
CA SER A 364 -17.51 -18.44 -10.12
C SER A 364 -18.57 -18.61 -11.21
N THR A 365 -19.42 -19.61 -11.04
CA THR A 365 -20.80 -19.63 -11.55
C THR A 365 -21.44 -18.32 -11.08
N GLY A 366 -21.50 -17.35 -11.99
CA GLY A 366 -21.91 -15.99 -11.70
C GLY A 366 -22.14 -15.19 -12.97
N SER A 367 -22.65 -15.85 -14.02
CA SER A 367 -23.34 -15.15 -15.10
C SER A 367 -24.68 -14.66 -14.54
N GLY A 368 -24.86 -13.35 -14.48
CA GLY A 368 -26.11 -12.74 -14.10
C GLY A 368 -27.27 -13.24 -14.97
N GLN A 369 -28.33 -13.69 -14.31
CA GLN A 369 -29.68 -13.50 -14.85
C GLN A 369 -30.29 -12.30 -14.12
N LEU A 370 -29.94 -11.10 -14.59
CA LEU A 370 -30.88 -9.98 -14.58
C LEU A 370 -31.96 -10.29 -15.63
N SER A 371 -32.90 -11.19 -15.29
CA SER A 371 -34.15 -11.30 -16.05
C SER A 371 -35.13 -10.28 -15.50
N THR A 372 -35.36 -9.27 -16.33
CA THR A 372 -36.39 -8.24 -16.20
C THR A 372 -37.74 -8.85 -15.84
N LYS A 373 -38.14 -8.76 -14.56
CA LYS A 373 -39.57 -8.94 -14.21
C LYS A 373 -40.30 -7.64 -14.57
N LYS A 374 -40.78 -7.59 -15.81
CA LYS A 374 -41.79 -6.62 -16.27
C LYS A 374 -42.96 -6.65 -15.30
N THR A 375 -43.17 -5.54 -14.61
CA THR A 375 -44.47 -5.12 -14.08
C THR A 375 -45.50 -5.20 -15.21
N THR A 376 -46.41 -6.15 -15.11
CA THR A 376 -47.63 -6.13 -15.92
C THR A 376 -48.77 -5.87 -14.96
N LYS A 377 -49.34 -4.68 -15.08
CA LYS A 377 -50.66 -4.33 -14.56
C LYS A 377 -51.67 -5.39 -15.01
N ARG A 378 -52.48 -5.89 -14.07
CA ARG A 378 -53.94 -5.91 -14.17
C ARG A 378 -54.54 -6.08 -12.80
#